data_AF-A0A954NN53-F1
#
_entry.id   AF-A0A954NN53-F1
#
_cell.length_a   1.000
_cell.length_b   1.000
_cell.length_c   1.000
_cell.angle_alpha   90.00
_cell.angle_beta   90.00
_cell.angle_gamma   90.00
#
_symmetry.space_group_name_H-M   'P 1'
#
loop_
_entity.id
_entity.type
_entity.pdbx_description
1 polymer ?
#
loop_
_entity_poly.entity_id
_entity_poly.type
_entity_poly.pdbx_seq_one_letter_code
_entity_poly.pdbx_strand_id
1 'polypeptide(L)'
;NYTQVLDISGHVWRTPWEDDGAVAIALHPEFGHPDSANKDYFYLLYTAKIGQGRFDRLSRFTLRGDKAQDELVLIDQVDENMWHNGGGLTFGPDGFLYVGVGDEGTNGDGLENGQRLDRDLFCGVLRIDVDQRGGDVSRPPLRQPESGKTTGYYIPTDNPFVDRPDVLHEFWAHGLRNP
;
A
#
# COMPACT_ATOMS: atom_id res chain seq x y z
N ASN A 1 -10.87 -14.42 25.84
CA ASN A 1 -10.46 -15.27 24.70
C ASN A 1 -10.32 -14.37 23.50
N TYR A 2 -9.10 -14.25 22.96
CA TYR A 2 -8.87 -13.56 21.69
C TYR A 2 -8.62 -14.63 20.64
N THR A 3 -9.19 -14.44 19.45
CA THR A 3 -8.91 -15.28 18.29
C THR A 3 -7.83 -14.61 17.47
N GLN A 4 -6.67 -15.25 17.34
CA GLN A 4 -5.58 -14.76 16.50
C GLN A 4 -5.93 -15.00 15.03
N VAL A 5 -6.17 -13.92 14.27
CA VAL A 5 -6.49 -13.98 12.84
C VAL A 5 -5.24 -14.09 11.98
N LEU A 6 -4.20 -13.32 12.31
CA LEU A 6 -2.93 -13.26 11.59
C LEU A 6 -1.80 -13.01 12.60
N ASP A 7 -0.64 -13.64 12.38
CA ASP A 7 0.60 -13.36 13.11
C ASP A 7 1.74 -13.20 12.11
N ILE A 8 2.23 -11.98 12.00
CA ILE A 8 3.36 -11.60 11.14
C ILE A 8 4.58 -11.19 11.97
N SER A 9 4.62 -11.48 13.27
CA SER A 9 5.71 -11.05 14.15
C SER A 9 7.09 -11.55 13.71
N GLY A 10 7.15 -12.70 13.02
CA GLY A 10 8.38 -13.24 12.42
C GLY A 10 8.69 -12.73 11.00
N HIS A 11 7.80 -11.93 10.41
CA HIS A 11 7.85 -11.45 9.03
C HIS A 11 7.95 -9.93 8.91
N VAL A 12 7.86 -9.21 10.02
CA VAL A 12 8.04 -7.76 10.05
C VAL A 12 9.45 -7.38 10.52
N TRP A 13 9.91 -6.20 10.09
CA TRP A 13 10.99 -5.55 10.82
C TRP A 13 10.48 -5.10 12.19
N ARG A 14 11.36 -5.17 13.18
CA ARG A 14 11.06 -4.77 14.55
C ARG A 14 12.35 -4.42 15.24
N THR A 15 12.66 -3.13 15.32
CA THR A 15 13.56 -2.65 16.35
C THR A 15 12.86 -1.64 17.28
N PRO A 16 13.43 -1.32 18.45
CA PRO A 16 12.73 -0.56 19.48
C PRO A 16 12.43 0.92 19.17
N TRP A 17 12.87 1.46 18.03
CA TRP A 17 12.92 2.91 17.77
C TRP A 17 12.39 3.32 16.38
N GLU A 18 11.58 2.48 15.74
CA GLU A 18 11.23 2.59 14.31
C GLU A 18 9.72 2.60 14.09
N ASP A 19 9.29 3.09 12.92
CA ASP A 19 7.88 3.12 12.47
C ASP A 19 7.47 1.77 11.82
N ASP A 20 8.03 0.68 12.32
CA ASP A 20 7.95 -0.66 11.73
C ASP A 20 6.83 -1.53 12.33
N GLY A 21 6.45 -2.57 11.59
CA GLY A 21 5.42 -3.54 11.98
C GLY A 21 4.14 -3.40 11.16
N ALA A 22 3.01 -3.86 11.71
CA ALA A 22 1.71 -3.61 11.12
C ALA A 22 1.27 -2.18 11.43
N VAL A 23 1.13 -1.35 10.40
CA VAL A 23 0.82 0.09 10.57
C VAL A 23 -0.65 0.40 10.31
N ALA A 24 -1.31 -0.34 9.41
CA ALA A 24 -2.71 -0.08 9.09
C ALA A 24 -3.46 -1.33 8.60
N ILE A 25 -4.78 -1.35 8.82
CA ILE A 25 -5.69 -2.36 8.32
C ILE A 25 -6.96 -1.71 7.76
N ALA A 26 -7.46 -2.22 6.64
CA ALA A 26 -8.75 -1.84 6.08
C ALA A 26 -9.54 -3.08 5.66
N LEU A 27 -10.85 -3.10 5.94
CA LEU A 27 -11.76 -4.10 5.38
C LEU A 27 -12.24 -3.61 4.01
N HIS A 28 -12.43 -4.53 3.06
CA HIS A 28 -13.11 -4.19 1.82
C HIS A 28 -14.50 -3.60 2.12
N PRO A 29 -15.02 -2.61 1.35
CA PRO A 29 -16.35 -2.05 1.56
C PRO A 29 -17.48 -3.09 1.54
N GLU A 30 -17.25 -4.20 0.84
CA GLU A 30 -18.18 -5.33 0.74
C GLU A 30 -17.89 -6.47 1.74
N PHE A 31 -16.99 -6.27 2.70
CA PHE A 31 -16.65 -7.29 3.69
C PHE A 31 -17.89 -7.72 4.49
N GLY A 32 -18.11 -9.02 4.61
CA GLY A 32 -19.27 -9.62 5.27
C GLY A 32 -20.56 -9.65 4.44
N HIS A 33 -20.56 -9.14 3.20
CA HIS A 33 -21.72 -9.21 2.32
C HIS A 33 -21.83 -10.60 1.66
N PRO A 34 -22.85 -11.43 1.96
CA PRO A 34 -22.84 -12.86 1.59
C PRO A 34 -22.66 -13.17 0.10
N ASP A 35 -23.16 -12.28 -0.77
CA ASP A 35 -23.16 -12.45 -2.22
C ASP A 35 -21.97 -11.77 -2.92
N SER A 36 -21.14 -11.03 -2.18
CA SER A 36 -19.95 -10.37 -2.75
C SER A 36 -18.80 -11.36 -2.92
N ALA A 37 -18.04 -11.18 -4.02
CA ALA A 37 -16.76 -11.85 -4.22
C ALA A 37 -15.66 -11.34 -3.27
N ASN A 38 -15.82 -10.12 -2.75
CA ASN A 38 -14.88 -9.42 -1.88
C ASN A 38 -15.23 -9.52 -0.39
N LYS A 39 -16.23 -10.33 -0.04
CA LYS A 39 -16.79 -10.42 1.32
C LYS A 39 -15.82 -10.86 2.41
N ASP A 40 -14.70 -11.45 2.03
CA ASP A 40 -13.68 -11.95 2.95
C ASP A 40 -12.36 -11.17 2.84
N TYR A 41 -12.32 -10.09 2.05
CA TYR A 41 -11.08 -9.36 1.79
C TYR A 41 -10.81 -8.26 2.81
N PHE A 42 -9.58 -8.26 3.31
CA PHE A 42 -9.03 -7.15 4.09
C PHE A 42 -7.58 -6.88 3.65
N TYR A 43 -7.10 -5.70 3.95
CA TYR A 43 -5.84 -5.16 3.48
C TYR A 43 -5.00 -4.80 4.69
N LEU A 44 -3.71 -5.07 4.61
CA LEU A 44 -2.74 -4.74 5.66
C LEU A 44 -1.59 -3.96 5.02
N LEU A 45 -1.28 -2.80 5.59
CA LEU A 45 -0.05 -2.06 5.34
C LEU A 45 0.92 -2.36 6.48
N TYR A 46 2.11 -2.83 6.15
CA TYR A 46 3.11 -3.23 7.14
C TYR A 46 4.52 -3.22 6.57
N THR A 47 5.52 -3.12 7.46
CA THR A 47 6.92 -3.20 7.04
C THR A 47 7.40 -4.64 7.04
N ALA A 48 7.63 -5.19 5.85
CA ALA A 48 7.99 -6.59 5.64
C ALA A 48 9.51 -6.80 5.66
N LYS A 49 9.93 -7.93 6.24
CA LYS A 49 11.33 -8.39 6.22
C LYS A 49 11.52 -9.52 5.21
N ILE A 50 12.27 -9.24 4.15
CA ILE A 50 12.59 -10.21 3.10
C ILE A 50 14.10 -10.35 2.98
N GLY A 51 14.65 -11.44 3.51
CA GLY A 51 16.09 -11.59 3.65
C GLY A 51 16.68 -10.50 4.54
N GLN A 52 17.52 -9.65 3.97
CA GLN A 52 18.10 -8.46 4.64
C GLN A 52 17.42 -7.15 4.22
N GLY A 53 16.43 -7.19 3.32
CA GLY A 53 15.72 -6.00 2.85
C GLY A 53 14.48 -5.68 3.69
N ARG A 54 14.14 -4.40 3.74
CA ARG A 54 12.90 -3.86 4.33
C ARG A 54 12.02 -3.29 3.22
N PHE A 55 10.73 -3.51 3.39
CA PHE A 55 9.74 -3.16 2.38
C PHE A 55 8.50 -2.57 3.03
N ASP A 56 8.03 -1.45 2.50
CA ASP A 56 6.67 -0.98 2.73
C ASP A 56 5.72 -1.82 1.88
N ARG A 57 4.96 -2.68 2.57
CA ARG A 57 4.15 -3.69 1.94
C ARG A 57 2.67 -3.47 2.17
N LEU A 58 1.93 -3.39 1.07
CA LEU A 58 0.48 -3.52 1.06
C LEU A 58 0.11 -4.92 0.56
N SER A 59 -0.58 -5.68 1.41
CA SER A 59 -1.11 -7.00 1.04
C SER A 59 -2.62 -7.05 1.23
N ARG A 60 -3.32 -7.74 0.33
CA ARG A 60 -4.68 -8.22 0.53
C ARG A 60 -4.62 -9.64 1.08
N PHE A 61 -5.38 -9.91 2.13
CA PHE A 61 -5.61 -11.24 2.67
C PHE A 61 -7.07 -11.62 2.50
N THR A 62 -7.32 -12.93 2.55
CA THR A 62 -8.66 -13.47 2.60
C THR A 62 -8.94 -14.14 3.94
N LEU A 63 -10.03 -13.75 4.60
CA LEU A 63 -10.48 -14.39 5.82
C LEU A 63 -11.15 -15.74 5.49
N ARG A 64 -10.59 -16.83 6.02
CA ARG A 64 -11.14 -18.19 5.90
C ARG A 64 -11.41 -18.72 7.29
N GLY A 65 -12.69 -18.75 7.67
CA GLY A 65 -13.08 -19.01 9.05
C GLY A 65 -12.57 -17.88 9.95
N ASP A 66 -11.64 -18.20 10.85
CA ASP A 66 -11.03 -17.25 11.79
C ASP A 66 -9.57 -16.94 11.48
N LYS A 67 -9.07 -17.31 10.29
CA LYS A 67 -7.66 -17.13 9.88
C LYS A 67 -7.52 -16.33 8.59
N ALA A 68 -6.52 -15.47 8.56
CA ALA A 68 -6.02 -14.86 7.34
C ALA A 68 -5.30 -15.90 6.48
N GLN A 69 -5.65 -15.98 5.20
CA GLN A 69 -5.06 -16.86 4.20
C GLN A 69 -4.94 -16.13 2.86
N ASP A 70 -4.39 -16.80 1.86
CA ASP A 70 -4.37 -16.34 0.46
C ASP A 70 -3.80 -14.91 0.30
N GLU A 71 -2.64 -14.65 0.90
CA GLU A 71 -1.96 -13.35 0.77
C GLU A 71 -1.69 -13.03 -0.70
N LEU A 72 -2.16 -11.87 -1.14
CA LEU A 72 -1.79 -11.24 -2.39
C LEU A 72 -1.06 -9.93 -2.08
N VAL A 73 0.24 -9.90 -2.33
CA VAL A 73 1.06 -8.68 -2.23
C VAL A 73 0.69 -7.76 -3.39
N LEU A 74 0.20 -6.56 -3.07
CA LEU A 74 -0.19 -5.54 -4.04
C LEU A 74 0.94 -4.57 -4.32
N ILE A 75 1.60 -4.09 -3.27
CA ILE A 75 2.76 -3.20 -3.34
C ILE A 75 3.84 -3.80 -2.44
N ASP A 76 5.05 -3.89 -2.99
CA ASP A 76 6.26 -4.31 -2.31
C ASP A 76 7.36 -3.29 -2.63
N GLN A 77 7.35 -2.15 -1.94
CA GLN A 77 8.27 -1.03 -2.16
C GLN A 77 9.48 -1.22 -1.25
N VAL A 78 10.70 -1.27 -1.80
CA VAL A 78 11.92 -1.28 -0.98
C VAL A 78 11.96 0.00 -0.18
N ASP A 79 12.29 -0.12 1.10
CA ASP A 79 12.37 0.99 2.04
C ASP A 79 13.76 1.00 2.70
N GLU A 80 14.56 2.00 2.34
CA GLU A 80 15.95 2.21 2.68
C GLU A 80 16.15 2.89 4.04
N ASN A 81 15.09 3.46 4.66
CA ASN A 81 15.18 4.13 5.95
C ASN A 81 14.02 3.89 6.93
N MET A 82 14.36 3.53 8.17
CA MET A 82 13.45 3.02 9.21
C MET A 82 12.32 3.95 9.69
N TRP A 83 12.21 5.17 9.16
CA TRP A 83 11.34 6.24 9.65
C TRP A 83 10.45 6.78 8.53
N HIS A 84 9.29 7.32 8.93
CA HIS A 84 8.32 7.95 8.03
C HIS A 84 7.78 6.97 6.98
N ASN A 85 7.32 5.79 7.42
CA ASN A 85 6.73 4.78 6.55
C ASN A 85 5.24 5.12 6.21
N GLY A 86 4.68 6.13 6.88
CA GLY A 86 3.27 6.50 6.76
C GLY A 86 2.37 5.58 7.59
N GLY A 87 1.21 5.20 7.03
CA GLY A 87 0.23 4.40 7.79
C GLY A 87 -1.24 4.70 7.48
N GLY A 88 -1.54 5.57 6.52
CA GLY A 88 -2.91 5.77 6.07
C GLY A 88 -3.40 4.58 5.24
N LEU A 89 -4.52 3.95 5.61
CA LEU A 89 -5.17 2.93 4.79
C LEU A 89 -6.68 3.00 4.94
N THR A 90 -7.38 3.44 3.89
CA THR A 90 -8.84 3.57 3.93
C THR A 90 -9.47 3.50 2.55
N PHE A 91 -10.73 3.07 2.49
CA PHE A 91 -11.54 3.17 1.28
C PHE A 91 -12.24 4.53 1.21
N GLY A 92 -12.17 5.17 0.05
CA GLY A 92 -12.94 6.37 -0.23
C GLY A 92 -14.42 6.05 -0.54
N PRO A 93 -15.29 7.08 -0.56
CA PRO A 93 -16.69 6.91 -0.98
C PRO A 93 -16.84 6.53 -2.47
N ASP A 94 -15.77 6.65 -3.25
CA ASP A 94 -15.65 6.23 -4.65
C ASP A 94 -15.26 4.75 -4.82
N GLY A 95 -15.01 4.05 -3.70
CA GLY A 95 -14.68 2.63 -3.67
C GLY A 95 -13.20 2.33 -3.98
N PHE A 96 -12.34 3.34 -4.13
CA PHE A 96 -10.91 3.12 -4.29
C PHE A 96 -10.20 3.03 -2.94
N LEU A 97 -9.08 2.31 -2.91
CA LEU A 97 -8.22 2.19 -1.72
C LEU A 97 -7.20 3.33 -1.74
N TYR A 98 -7.13 4.07 -0.63
CA TYR A 98 -6.16 5.13 -0.39
C TYR A 98 -5.08 4.64 0.56
N VAL A 99 -3.81 4.87 0.19
CA VAL A 99 -2.64 4.42 0.93
C VAL A 99 -1.74 5.63 1.20
N GLY A 100 -1.52 5.96 2.46
CA GLY A 100 -0.60 7.03 2.88
C GLY A 100 0.81 6.48 3.04
N VAL A 101 1.75 7.03 2.28
CA VAL A 101 3.17 6.64 2.25
C VAL A 101 4.02 7.86 2.61
N GLY A 102 5.00 7.69 3.50
CA GLY A 102 5.90 8.78 3.86
C GLY A 102 7.16 8.83 2.98
N ASP A 103 8.15 9.62 3.36
CA ASP A 103 9.30 9.99 2.52
C ASP A 103 10.62 9.27 2.88
N GLU A 104 10.58 8.22 3.69
CA GLU A 104 11.76 7.50 4.21
C GLU A 104 12.65 8.38 5.13
N GLY A 105 12.11 9.41 5.78
CA GLY A 105 12.60 9.91 7.08
C GLY A 105 14.02 10.48 7.18
N THR A 106 14.77 10.55 6.09
CA THR A 106 16.15 11.00 6.11
C THR A 106 16.27 12.48 6.45
N ASN A 107 17.31 12.83 7.20
CA ASN A 107 17.64 14.21 7.53
C ASN A 107 17.86 15.02 6.25
N GLY A 108 17.05 16.07 6.06
CA GLY A 108 17.16 16.95 4.91
C GLY A 108 16.72 16.33 3.58
N ASP A 109 15.88 15.29 3.58
CA ASP A 109 15.45 14.57 2.36
C ASP A 109 16.65 13.99 1.58
N GLY A 110 17.54 13.29 2.29
CA GLY A 110 18.78 12.73 1.75
C GLY A 110 18.58 11.65 0.69
N LEU A 111 17.39 11.04 0.61
CA LEU A 111 16.98 10.12 -0.46
C LEU A 111 16.24 10.83 -1.61
N GLU A 112 15.96 12.12 -1.47
CA GLU A 112 15.27 12.97 -2.46
C GLU A 112 13.88 12.43 -2.85
N ASN A 113 13.13 11.93 -1.86
CA ASN A 113 11.75 11.43 -2.03
C ASN A 113 10.72 12.53 -1.88
N GLY A 114 11.05 13.61 -1.15
CA GLY A 114 10.11 14.59 -0.61
C GLY A 114 9.20 15.28 -1.62
N GLN A 115 9.46 15.17 -2.93
CA GLN A 115 8.64 15.70 -4.01
C GLN A 115 8.61 14.78 -5.26
N ARG A 116 9.09 13.55 -5.15
CA ARG A 116 9.36 12.70 -6.32
C ARG A 116 8.16 11.83 -6.68
N LEU A 117 7.88 11.73 -7.98
CA LEU A 117 6.73 10.98 -8.51
C LEU A 117 7.12 9.91 -9.54
N ASP A 118 8.37 9.90 -10.01
CA ASP A 118 8.82 9.16 -11.18
C ASP A 118 9.69 7.93 -10.87
N ARG A 119 10.16 7.80 -9.63
CA ARG A 119 11.06 6.75 -9.17
C ARG A 119 10.35 5.65 -8.39
N ASP A 120 9.81 5.99 -7.23
CA ASP A 120 9.28 5.04 -6.24
C ASP A 120 7.97 5.56 -5.62
N LEU A 121 7.29 4.72 -4.84
CA LEU A 121 6.00 5.02 -4.22
C LEU A 121 6.15 5.63 -2.82
N PHE A 122 6.78 6.81 -2.76
CA PHE A 122 6.99 7.56 -1.52
C PHE A 122 6.37 8.96 -1.54
N CYS A 123 6.26 9.53 -0.36
CA CYS A 123 5.93 10.92 -0.11
C CYS A 123 4.55 11.34 -0.63
N GLY A 124 3.49 10.61 -0.28
CA GLY A 124 2.20 10.85 -0.91
C GLY A 124 1.00 10.11 -0.34
N VAL A 125 -0.11 10.28 -1.06
CA VAL A 125 -1.28 9.43 -0.96
C VAL A 125 -1.43 8.73 -2.30
N LEU A 126 -1.40 7.41 -2.28
CA LEU A 126 -1.72 6.57 -3.43
C LEU A 126 -3.23 6.33 -3.46
N ARG A 127 -3.82 6.25 -4.65
CA ARG A 127 -5.23 5.87 -4.86
C ARG A 127 -5.30 4.80 -5.95
N ILE A 128 -5.71 3.60 -5.56
CA ILE A 128 -5.70 2.40 -6.41
C ILE A 128 -7.06 1.70 -6.44
N ASP A 129 -7.34 1.04 -7.55
CA ASP A 129 -8.54 0.23 -7.78
C ASP A 129 -8.25 -1.26 -7.60
N VAL A 130 -8.53 -1.75 -6.39
CA VAL A 130 -8.32 -3.15 -6.02
C VAL A 130 -9.36 -4.10 -6.62
N ASP A 131 -10.46 -3.57 -7.15
CA ASP A 131 -11.50 -4.32 -7.88
C ASP A 131 -11.21 -4.46 -9.38
N GLN A 132 -10.19 -3.76 -9.90
CA GLN A 132 -9.77 -3.80 -11.31
C GLN A 132 -10.94 -3.59 -12.29
N ARG A 133 -11.80 -2.60 -12.00
CA ARG A 133 -13.08 -2.36 -12.71
C ARG A 133 -12.91 -2.15 -14.21
N GLY A 134 -11.79 -1.61 -14.66
CA GLY A 134 -11.47 -1.48 -16.08
C GLY A 134 -12.30 -0.40 -16.79
N GLY A 135 -12.21 -0.37 -18.11
CA GLY A 135 -12.96 0.57 -18.96
C GLY A 135 -12.61 2.03 -18.66
N ASP A 136 -13.64 2.86 -18.51
CA ASP A 136 -13.47 4.29 -18.22
C ASP A 136 -13.16 4.57 -16.74
N VAL A 137 -13.20 3.56 -15.86
CA VAL A 137 -13.01 3.73 -14.40
C VAL A 137 -11.55 3.63 -14.01
N SER A 138 -10.86 2.59 -14.50
CA SER A 138 -9.49 2.31 -14.12
C SER A 138 -8.77 1.49 -15.19
N ARG A 139 -7.44 1.47 -15.16
CA ARG A 139 -6.59 0.74 -16.11
C ARG A 139 -5.35 0.15 -15.43
N PRO A 140 -4.70 -0.89 -15.99
CA PRO A 140 -3.45 -1.40 -15.45
C PRO A 140 -2.39 -0.30 -15.26
N PRO A 141 -1.54 -0.38 -14.22
CA PRO A 141 -0.40 0.51 -14.07
C PRO A 141 0.49 0.48 -15.31
N LEU A 142 0.93 1.66 -15.76
CA LEU A 142 1.77 1.79 -16.98
C LEU A 142 3.27 1.68 -16.68
N ARG A 143 3.66 1.80 -15.41
CA ARG A 143 5.04 1.83 -14.93
C ARG A 143 5.15 1.00 -13.64
N GLN A 144 6.38 0.62 -13.32
CA GLN A 144 6.75 0.02 -12.04
C GLN A 144 7.68 0.99 -11.30
N PRO A 145 7.69 0.99 -9.96
CA PRO A 145 8.74 1.68 -9.20
C PRO A 145 10.11 1.10 -9.55
N GLU A 146 11.17 1.92 -9.47
CA GLU A 146 12.54 1.49 -9.75
C GLU A 146 13.01 0.47 -8.71
N SER A 147 12.64 0.66 -7.44
CA SER A 147 13.00 -0.18 -6.31
C SER A 147 11.78 -0.84 -5.67
N GLY A 148 10.96 -1.52 -6.46
CA GLY A 148 9.82 -2.26 -5.91
C GLY A 148 9.07 -3.05 -6.95
N LYS A 149 7.92 -3.59 -6.53
CA LYS A 149 6.97 -4.25 -7.44
C LYS A 149 5.55 -3.92 -7.07
N THR A 150 4.70 -3.79 -8.09
CA THR A 150 3.27 -3.60 -7.92
C THR A 150 2.47 -4.56 -8.79
N THR A 151 1.33 -5.03 -8.29
CA THR A 151 0.44 -5.95 -9.01
C THR A 151 -0.95 -6.02 -8.34
N GLY A 152 -1.92 -6.64 -9.01
CA GLY A 152 -3.22 -6.96 -8.40
C GLY A 152 -4.16 -5.77 -8.16
N TYR A 153 -3.89 -4.62 -8.77
CA TYR A 153 -4.77 -3.45 -8.76
C TYR A 153 -4.66 -2.68 -10.08
N TYR A 154 -5.63 -1.81 -10.36
CA TYR A 154 -5.61 -0.84 -11.44
C TYR A 154 -5.46 0.60 -10.90
N ILE A 155 -5.14 1.53 -11.79
CA ILE A 155 -5.07 2.96 -11.52
C ILE A 155 -6.37 3.62 -11.98
N PRO A 156 -7.08 4.37 -11.11
CA PRO A 156 -8.22 5.17 -11.52
C PRO A 156 -7.85 6.15 -12.65
N THR A 157 -8.72 6.27 -13.65
CA THR A 157 -8.49 7.12 -14.83
C THR A 157 -8.52 8.60 -14.52
N ASP A 158 -9.06 9.00 -13.37
CA ASP A 158 -9.18 10.37 -12.86
C ASP A 158 -8.11 10.73 -11.82
N ASN A 159 -7.09 9.89 -11.59
CA ASN A 159 -5.94 10.29 -10.77
C ASN A 159 -5.22 11.51 -11.41
N PRO A 160 -4.75 12.48 -10.62
CA PRO A 160 -4.36 13.80 -11.12
C PRO A 160 -3.11 13.82 -12.01
N PHE A 161 -2.33 12.73 -12.04
CA PHE A 161 -1.08 12.65 -12.80
C PHE A 161 -1.14 11.68 -13.99
N VAL A 162 -2.32 11.15 -14.34
CA VAL A 162 -2.48 10.15 -15.42
C VAL A 162 -2.12 10.64 -16.82
N ASP A 163 -2.06 11.97 -17.02
CA ASP A 163 -1.63 12.61 -18.28
C ASP A 163 -0.11 12.81 -18.38
N ARG A 164 0.63 12.56 -17.29
CA ARG A 164 2.10 12.64 -17.27
C ARG A 164 2.71 11.28 -17.57
N PRO A 165 3.40 11.09 -18.71
CA PRO A 165 3.94 9.76 -19.06
C PRO A 165 5.18 9.36 -18.24
N ASP A 166 5.80 10.32 -17.56
CA ASP A 166 7.07 10.18 -16.85
C ASP A 166 6.92 9.76 -15.38
N VAL A 167 5.70 9.72 -14.83
CA VAL A 167 5.46 9.49 -13.40
C VAL A 167 4.68 8.21 -13.13
N LEU A 168 4.77 7.71 -11.90
CA LEU A 168 3.88 6.67 -11.36
C LEU A 168 2.47 7.25 -11.20
N HIS A 169 1.46 6.55 -11.70
CA HIS A 169 0.08 7.07 -11.77
C HIS A 169 -0.74 6.76 -10.53
N GLU A 170 -0.17 6.00 -9.59
CA GLU A 170 -0.73 5.70 -8.27
C GLU A 170 -1.00 6.95 -7.45
N PHE A 171 -0.20 8.01 -7.61
CA PHE A 171 -0.29 9.22 -6.78
C PHE A 171 -1.61 9.98 -6.98
N TRP A 172 -2.32 10.18 -5.86
CA TRP A 172 -3.44 11.11 -5.71
C TRP A 172 -2.98 12.46 -5.15
N ALA A 173 -2.02 12.44 -4.23
CA ALA A 173 -1.37 13.63 -3.69
C ALA A 173 0.10 13.31 -3.39
N HIS A 174 0.96 14.32 -3.33
CA HIS A 174 2.38 14.16 -3.01
C HIS A 174 2.91 15.28 -2.12
N GLY A 175 4.09 15.08 -1.52
CA GLY A 175 4.74 16.00 -0.59
C GLY A 175 4.53 15.68 0.89
N LEU A 176 3.92 14.53 1.22
CA LEU A 176 3.70 14.11 2.60
C LEU A 176 4.98 13.50 3.16
N ARG A 177 5.49 14.00 4.29
CA ARG A 177 6.76 13.50 4.87
C ARG A 177 6.52 12.37 5.86
N ASN A 178 5.90 12.68 6.99
CA ASN A 178 5.54 11.70 8.03
C ASN A 178 4.02 11.72 8.29
N PRO A 179 3.21 11.19 7.36
CA PRO A 179 1.75 11.24 7.43
C PRO A 179 1.11 10.18 8.33
#